data_AF-A0A496XC46-F1
#
_entry.id   AF-A0A496XC46-F1
#
_cell.length_a   1.000
_cell.length_b   1.000
_cell.length_c   1.000
_cell.angle_alpha   90.00
_cell.angle_beta   90.00
_cell.angle_gamma   90.00
#
_symmetry.space_group_name_H-M   'P 1'
#
loop_
_entity.id
_entity.type
_entity.pdbx_description
1 polymer ?
#
loop_
_entity_poly.entity_id
_entity_poly.type
_entity_poly.pdbx_seq_one_letter_code
_entity_poly.pdbx_strand_id
1 'polypeptide(L)'
;MPSQHITADSLAFADDWRPGYHFSPGAELPRLGAAWSVLSERGVSLVDGWRYSDSRDSSWYMGNVSLLDLSQRDSATGEYVSLTCGEADRQRAKQLSAVVDHDLVYHMRHIEDMRVQPEAHLMAQPVLDDIEACVSPGDIVLRRVGSAMPALISSYHRRHPIDANMAIIRGLPSRERVWLAYCMSQPLYKSFLEQPFAITTLVRVGLKRLAAMPVAECPPAFYGLADDYLNLYDALMRAEDKLHQLRAQVNEWVRAALPNGLNHSAELINKEGAEPISGFFSAQDIGAQLSLGATQQSALARRLVEEAGFVRLTQLAEINPKSSLKSGDTSLSQGGVLKIGDLDGQLDFRQPKAKAGDDGWRFHKRPLSQFDVLVSSFVQEPKVAIVQTEPAESTRASEQLAVLSFHRTPGAYALLMDTPLLRQQIAGLATGTVQRFVQPKMLDQLVLPVLDREDRVLANRWHNQLLELLEEKTQAQLKMSRLKEDMFAIFRKVHPVSDVAGEPKKGRESKHA
;
A
#
# COMPACT_ATOMS: atom_id res chain seq x y z
N MET A 1 30.69 -7.39 24.80
CA MET A 1 30.08 -8.61 25.37
C MET A 1 30.16 -8.50 26.89
N PRO A 2 29.07 -8.27 27.63
CA PRO A 2 29.05 -8.65 29.03
C PRO A 2 28.76 -10.16 29.10
N SER A 3 29.67 -10.93 29.68
CA SER A 3 29.48 -12.35 29.95
C SER A 3 28.36 -12.51 30.98
N GLN A 4 27.25 -13.14 30.60
CA GLN A 4 26.31 -13.66 31.58
C GLN A 4 26.93 -14.92 32.19
N HIS A 5 27.27 -14.85 33.48
CA HIS A 5 27.77 -15.99 34.23
C HIS A 5 26.59 -16.78 34.78
N ILE A 6 26.49 -18.05 34.38
CA ILE A 6 25.56 -19.02 34.94
C ILE A 6 26.22 -19.62 36.19
N THR A 7 25.51 -19.66 37.31
CA THR A 7 26.02 -20.22 38.57
C THR A 7 25.98 -21.76 38.54
N ALA A 8 26.90 -22.39 39.29
CA ALA A 8 27.00 -23.85 39.34
C ALA A 8 25.71 -24.53 39.86
N ASP A 9 25.01 -23.89 40.78
CA ASP A 9 23.73 -24.40 41.31
C ASP A 9 22.64 -24.39 40.23
N SER A 10 22.60 -23.38 39.36
CA SER A 10 21.64 -23.34 38.24
C SER A 10 21.89 -24.43 37.20
N LEU A 11 23.14 -24.89 37.06
CA LEU A 11 23.50 -26.04 36.21
C LEU A 11 23.12 -27.39 36.83
N ALA A 12 23.16 -27.50 38.16
CA ALA A 12 22.89 -28.74 38.88
C ALA A 12 21.39 -29.12 38.91
N PHE A 13 20.50 -28.13 38.77
CA PHE A 13 19.04 -28.32 38.77
C PHE A 13 18.40 -28.13 37.39
N ALA A 14 19.20 -27.95 36.33
CA ALA A 14 18.68 -27.81 34.98
C ALA A 14 18.44 -29.19 34.35
N ASP A 15 17.22 -29.43 33.86
CA ASP A 15 16.87 -30.65 33.13
C ASP A 15 17.62 -30.79 31.78
N ASP A 16 18.27 -29.71 31.30
CA ASP A 16 19.15 -29.67 30.14
C ASP A 16 20.26 -28.61 30.32
N TRP A 17 21.49 -28.95 29.92
CA TRP A 17 22.70 -28.12 30.02
C TRP A 17 22.86 -27.14 28.85
N ARG A 18 21.99 -27.21 27.83
CA ARG A 18 22.02 -26.33 26.68
C ARG A 18 21.59 -24.90 27.07
N PRO A 19 22.39 -23.87 26.77
CA PRO A 19 22.01 -22.49 27.03
C PRO A 19 20.64 -22.12 26.46
N GLY A 20 19.91 -21.20 27.10
CA GLY A 20 18.56 -20.80 26.70
C GLY A 20 18.38 -20.37 25.24
N TYR A 21 19.46 -20.02 24.52
CA TYR A 21 19.40 -19.77 23.07
C TYR A 21 19.08 -21.03 22.24
N HIS A 22 19.41 -22.24 22.73
CA HIS A 22 19.06 -23.51 22.08
C HIS A 22 17.58 -23.88 22.20
N PHE A 23 16.84 -23.21 23.08
CA PHE A 23 15.39 -23.34 23.24
C PHE A 23 14.63 -22.12 22.69
N SER A 24 15.33 -21.17 22.05
CA SER A 24 14.65 -20.06 21.41
C SER A 24 13.84 -20.57 20.20
N PRO A 25 12.64 -20.02 19.92
CA PRO A 25 11.86 -20.40 18.74
C PRO A 25 12.65 -20.30 17.42
N GLY A 26 13.63 -19.40 17.35
CA GLY A 26 14.49 -19.27 16.17
C GLY A 26 15.59 -20.33 16.04
N ALA A 27 15.89 -21.13 17.08
CA ALA A 27 16.80 -22.27 17.00
C ALA A 27 16.11 -23.56 16.55
N GLU A 28 14.77 -23.59 16.51
CA GLU A 28 14.00 -24.76 16.09
C GLU A 28 14.18 -25.07 14.60
N LEU A 29 14.19 -24.06 13.74
CA LEU A 29 14.34 -24.27 12.30
C LEU A 29 15.71 -24.89 11.96
N PRO A 30 16.87 -24.41 12.46
CA PRO A 30 18.15 -25.08 12.29
C PRO A 30 18.18 -26.52 12.81
N ARG A 31 17.47 -26.81 13.92
CA ARG A 31 17.42 -28.15 14.50
C ARG A 31 16.60 -29.12 13.63
N LEU A 32 15.41 -28.70 13.21
CA LEU A 32 14.53 -29.51 12.34
C LEU A 32 15.13 -29.67 10.94
N GLY A 33 15.71 -28.58 10.42
CA GLY A 33 16.29 -28.52 9.08
C GLY A 33 17.76 -28.87 9.01
N ALA A 34 18.32 -29.58 10.00
CA ALA A 34 19.74 -29.96 9.99
C ALA A 34 20.14 -30.79 8.76
N ALA A 35 19.19 -31.51 8.16
CA ALA A 35 19.36 -32.28 6.94
C ALA A 35 18.85 -31.57 5.67
N TRP A 36 18.35 -30.35 5.80
CA TRP A 36 17.84 -29.57 4.67
C TRP A 36 18.94 -28.69 4.07
N SER A 37 18.86 -28.44 2.77
CA SER A 37 19.71 -27.45 2.11
C SER A 37 19.40 -26.05 2.63
N VAL A 38 20.43 -25.21 2.72
CA VAL A 38 20.22 -23.79 2.99
C VAL A 38 19.82 -23.06 1.71
N LEU A 39 19.15 -21.92 1.84
CA LEU A 39 18.62 -21.18 0.71
C LEU A 39 19.68 -20.87 -0.37
N SER A 40 20.90 -20.48 0.03
CA SER A 40 21.99 -20.19 -0.92
C SER A 40 22.48 -21.39 -1.73
N GLU A 41 22.24 -22.62 -1.29
CA GLU A 41 22.59 -23.84 -2.02
C GLU A 41 21.54 -24.20 -3.08
N ARG A 42 20.37 -23.53 -3.08
CA ARG A 42 19.27 -23.80 -4.01
C ARG A 42 19.35 -23.02 -5.33
N GLY A 43 20.54 -22.53 -5.69
CA GLY A 43 20.77 -21.81 -6.95
C GLY A 43 20.04 -20.47 -7.05
N VAL A 44 19.66 -19.86 -5.92
CA VAL A 44 18.98 -18.56 -5.91
C VAL A 44 19.97 -17.40 -5.89
N SER A 45 19.59 -16.29 -6.50
CA SER A 45 20.24 -15.00 -6.29
C SER A 45 19.47 -14.20 -5.24
N LEU A 46 20.20 -13.55 -4.33
CA LEU A 46 19.66 -12.63 -3.34
C LEU A 46 20.08 -11.21 -3.71
N VAL A 47 19.10 -10.37 -4.07
CA VAL A 47 19.34 -8.98 -4.46
C VAL A 47 18.91 -8.03 -3.33
N ASP A 48 19.77 -7.09 -2.97
CA ASP A 48 19.45 -6.03 -2.00
C ASP A 48 18.51 -5.00 -2.63
N GLY A 49 17.64 -4.40 -1.82
CA GLY A 49 16.74 -3.37 -2.33
C GLY A 49 17.46 -2.08 -2.73
N TRP A 50 16.79 -1.27 -3.55
CA TRP A 50 17.38 -0.06 -4.12
C TRP A 50 17.51 1.05 -3.06
N ARG A 51 18.72 1.59 -2.93
CA ARG A 51 19.02 2.72 -2.04
C ARG A 51 18.93 4.01 -2.83
N TYR A 52 17.93 4.81 -2.52
CA TYR A 52 17.73 6.14 -3.07
C TYR A 52 17.24 7.08 -1.97
N SER A 53 17.14 8.37 -2.30
CA SER A 53 16.50 9.35 -1.43
C SER A 53 15.60 10.26 -2.25
N ASP A 54 14.40 10.47 -1.74
CA ASP A 54 13.40 11.42 -2.22
C ASP A 54 13.71 12.86 -1.81
N SER A 55 14.52 13.06 -0.77
CA SER A 55 14.99 14.37 -0.34
C SER A 55 15.91 14.97 -1.40
N ARG A 56 15.50 16.11 -1.96
CA ARG A 56 16.29 16.90 -2.92
C ARG A 56 17.61 17.39 -2.34
N ASP A 57 17.68 17.54 -1.02
CA ASP A 57 18.87 17.95 -0.28
C ASP A 57 19.78 16.77 0.10
N SER A 58 19.43 15.54 -0.27
CA SER A 58 20.30 14.40 -0.07
C SER A 58 21.46 14.40 -1.06
N SER A 59 22.62 13.91 -0.63
CA SER A 59 23.76 13.70 -1.54
C SER A 59 23.41 12.76 -2.69
N TRP A 60 22.55 11.78 -2.45
CA TRP A 60 22.10 10.88 -3.51
C TRP A 60 21.31 11.63 -4.59
N TYR A 61 20.30 12.42 -4.20
CA TYR A 61 19.46 13.13 -5.16
C TYR A 61 20.26 14.19 -5.91
N MET A 62 21.05 14.99 -5.19
CA MET A 62 21.89 16.01 -5.80
C MET A 62 22.87 15.42 -6.83
N GLY A 63 23.51 14.29 -6.52
CA GLY A 63 24.48 13.66 -7.42
C GLY A 63 23.85 12.93 -8.61
N ASN A 64 22.72 12.26 -8.42
CA ASN A 64 22.15 11.35 -9.45
C ASN A 64 20.99 11.96 -10.24
N VAL A 65 20.26 12.91 -9.65
CA VAL A 65 19.07 13.55 -10.27
C VAL A 65 19.38 14.99 -10.66
N SER A 66 19.87 15.81 -9.72
CA SER A 66 20.25 17.20 -10.00
C SER A 66 21.58 17.32 -10.75
N LEU A 67 22.36 16.23 -10.83
CA LEU A 67 23.66 16.16 -11.48
C LEU A 67 24.59 17.27 -10.99
N LEU A 68 24.78 17.36 -9.68
CA LEU A 68 25.66 18.31 -9.01
C LEU A 68 26.95 17.63 -8.55
N ASP A 69 28.07 18.32 -8.67
CA ASP A 69 29.36 17.91 -8.12
C ASP A 69 29.44 18.25 -6.63
N LEU A 70 29.24 17.24 -5.79
CA LEU A 70 29.26 17.37 -4.33
C LEU A 70 30.65 17.65 -3.75
N SER A 71 31.71 17.50 -4.56
CA SER A 71 33.08 17.84 -4.14
C SER A 71 33.40 19.31 -4.35
N GLN A 72 32.62 20.02 -5.17
CA GLN A 72 32.85 21.42 -5.52
C GLN A 72 31.66 22.28 -5.13
N ARG A 73 31.89 23.14 -4.13
CA ARG A 73 30.92 24.11 -3.65
C ARG A 73 31.41 25.50 -4.02
N ASP A 74 30.58 26.27 -4.72
CA ASP A 74 30.88 27.67 -5.04
C ASP A 74 31.00 28.46 -3.72
N SER A 75 32.16 29.07 -3.51
CA SER A 75 32.46 29.84 -2.31
C SER A 75 31.62 31.12 -2.15
N ALA A 76 31.06 31.65 -3.24
CA ALA A 76 30.28 32.89 -3.22
C ALA A 76 28.79 32.64 -2.97
N THR A 77 28.19 31.65 -3.63
CA THR A 77 26.75 31.33 -3.48
C THR A 77 26.49 30.26 -2.42
N GLY A 78 27.49 29.43 -2.11
CA GLY A 78 27.32 28.27 -1.24
C GLY A 78 26.55 27.12 -1.91
N GLU A 79 26.38 27.13 -3.22
CA GLU A 79 25.71 26.07 -4.00
C GLU A 79 26.72 25.09 -4.60
N TYR A 80 26.28 23.87 -4.90
CA TYR A 80 27.12 22.89 -5.60
C TYR A 80 27.17 23.20 -7.10
N VAL A 81 28.33 22.98 -7.71
CA VAL A 81 28.53 23.22 -9.15
C VAL A 81 27.85 22.12 -9.96
N SER A 82 27.23 22.46 -11.09
CA SER A 82 26.65 21.45 -12.00
C SER A 82 27.72 20.56 -12.63
N LEU A 83 27.45 19.26 -12.64
CA LEU A 83 28.33 18.23 -13.18
C LEU A 83 28.23 18.23 -14.70
N THR A 84 29.39 18.31 -15.38
CA THR A 84 29.42 18.24 -16.84
C THR A 84 29.19 16.80 -17.27
N CYS A 85 27.99 16.52 -17.78
CA CYS A 85 27.51 15.18 -18.09
C CYS A 85 27.00 15.06 -19.52
N GLY A 86 27.08 13.85 -20.08
CA GLY A 86 26.61 13.53 -21.43
C GLY A 86 25.09 13.46 -21.52
N GLU A 87 24.55 13.30 -22.73
CA GLU A 87 23.10 13.21 -22.95
C GLU A 87 22.49 11.97 -22.27
N ALA A 88 23.21 10.84 -22.28
CA ALA A 88 22.77 9.60 -21.62
C ALA A 88 22.58 9.78 -20.10
N ASP A 89 23.51 10.46 -19.42
CA ASP A 89 23.43 10.72 -17.99
C ASP A 89 22.26 11.65 -17.65
N ARG A 90 22.02 12.67 -18.49
CA ARG A 90 20.86 13.56 -18.34
C ARG A 90 19.55 12.82 -18.52
N GLN A 91 19.49 11.91 -19.49
CA GLN A 91 18.31 11.09 -19.71
C GLN A 91 18.08 10.15 -18.51
N ARG A 92 19.14 9.55 -17.98
CA ARG A 92 19.08 8.72 -16.77
C ARG A 92 18.59 9.50 -15.56
N ALA A 93 19.11 10.70 -15.34
CA ALA A 93 18.67 11.58 -14.26
C ALA A 93 17.19 11.94 -14.35
N LYS A 94 16.68 12.21 -15.57
CA LYS A 94 15.24 12.43 -15.80
C LYS A 94 14.41 11.20 -15.45
N GLN A 95 14.86 9.99 -15.83
CA GLN A 95 14.18 8.75 -15.47
C GLN A 95 14.17 8.52 -13.96
N LEU A 96 15.29 8.80 -13.28
CA LEU A 96 15.40 8.72 -11.82
C LEU A 96 14.47 9.72 -11.12
N SER A 97 14.42 10.96 -11.60
CA SER A 97 13.47 11.97 -11.11
C SER A 97 12.05 11.45 -11.26
N ALA A 98 11.67 10.91 -12.43
CA ALA A 98 10.33 10.41 -12.67
C ALA A 98 9.97 9.25 -11.72
N VAL A 99 10.90 8.33 -11.43
CA VAL A 99 10.66 7.25 -10.47
C VAL A 99 10.44 7.79 -9.06
N VAL A 100 11.24 8.77 -8.62
CA VAL A 100 11.11 9.37 -7.28
C VAL A 100 9.85 10.23 -7.17
N ASP A 101 9.60 11.10 -8.14
CA ASP A 101 8.49 12.07 -8.15
C ASP A 101 7.12 11.38 -8.25
N HIS A 102 7.06 10.20 -8.88
CA HIS A 102 5.83 9.41 -9.04
C HIS A 102 5.75 8.20 -8.10
N ASP A 103 6.66 8.10 -7.13
CA ASP A 103 6.76 6.99 -6.17
C ASP A 103 6.72 5.60 -6.83
N LEU A 104 7.40 5.42 -7.98
CA LEU A 104 7.42 4.17 -8.73
C LEU A 104 8.36 3.14 -8.10
N VAL A 105 8.19 2.86 -6.81
CA VAL A 105 8.97 1.93 -6.01
C VAL A 105 8.05 1.07 -5.15
N TYR A 106 8.28 -0.24 -5.14
CA TYR A 106 7.62 -1.13 -4.19
C TYR A 106 8.21 -0.95 -2.79
N HIS A 107 7.46 -0.28 -1.93
CA HIS A 107 7.74 -0.14 -0.50
C HIS A 107 7.26 -1.31 0.35
N MET A 108 7.78 -1.41 1.57
CA MET A 108 7.34 -2.43 2.55
C MET A 108 5.84 -2.45 2.80
N ARG A 109 5.16 -1.30 2.67
CA ARG A 109 3.70 -1.17 2.88
C ARG A 109 2.88 -1.96 1.84
N HIS A 110 3.46 -2.22 0.67
CA HIS A 110 2.84 -2.99 -0.40
C HIS A 110 3.03 -4.50 -0.20
N ILE A 111 3.86 -4.93 0.75
CA ILE A 111 4.16 -6.35 0.95
C ILE A 111 3.25 -6.93 2.02
N GLU A 112 2.41 -7.86 1.59
CA GLU A 112 1.52 -8.63 2.45
C GLU A 112 1.87 -10.12 2.41
N ASP A 113 1.12 -10.91 3.16
CA ASP A 113 1.34 -12.34 3.29
C ASP A 113 1.18 -13.08 1.95
N MET A 114 2.33 -13.39 1.36
CA MET A 114 2.55 -14.04 0.06
C MET A 114 2.11 -13.23 -1.17
N ARG A 115 1.71 -11.97 -1.01
CA ARG A 115 1.23 -11.13 -2.12
C ARG A 115 1.77 -9.72 -2.04
N VAL A 116 2.03 -9.12 -3.19
CA VAL A 116 2.18 -7.67 -3.32
C VAL A 116 0.79 -7.08 -3.53
N GLN A 117 0.51 -5.97 -2.85
CA GLN A 117 -0.65 -5.13 -3.04
C GLN A 117 -0.20 -3.78 -3.61
N PRO A 118 -0.11 -3.66 -4.94
CA PRO A 118 0.33 -2.42 -5.57
C PRO A 118 -0.70 -1.31 -5.36
N GLU A 119 -0.22 -0.09 -5.15
CA GLU A 119 -1.02 1.12 -5.30
C GLU A 119 -1.25 1.42 -6.79
N ALA A 120 -2.27 2.23 -7.11
CA ALA A 120 -2.69 2.46 -8.50
C ALA A 120 -1.56 2.98 -9.43
N HIS A 121 -0.65 3.80 -8.90
CA HIS A 121 0.47 4.35 -9.67
C HIS A 121 1.53 3.30 -10.01
N LEU A 122 1.69 2.25 -9.20
CA LEU A 122 2.62 1.14 -9.47
C LEU A 122 2.14 0.21 -10.59
N MET A 123 0.90 0.35 -11.04
CA MET A 123 0.40 -0.37 -12.22
C MET A 123 0.77 0.31 -13.54
N ALA A 124 1.32 1.54 -13.49
CA ALA A 124 1.87 2.23 -14.66
C ALA A 124 3.15 1.56 -15.17
N GLN A 125 3.47 1.79 -16.45
CA GLN A 125 4.70 1.24 -17.05
C GLN A 125 5.95 1.75 -16.33
N PRO A 126 6.97 0.89 -16.13
CA PRO A 126 8.22 1.30 -15.53
C PRO A 126 8.94 2.30 -16.44
N VAL A 127 9.51 3.34 -15.82
CA VAL A 127 10.40 4.30 -16.49
C VAL A 127 11.86 3.82 -16.42
N LEU A 128 12.14 2.91 -15.48
CA LEU A 128 13.43 2.26 -15.22
C LEU A 128 13.21 0.76 -15.01
N ASP A 129 13.92 -0.06 -15.78
CA ASP A 129 13.83 -1.53 -15.69
C ASP A 129 15.19 -2.25 -15.70
N ASP A 130 16.28 -1.48 -15.73
CA ASP A 130 17.67 -1.96 -15.80
C ASP A 130 18.38 -2.02 -14.43
N ILE A 131 17.71 -1.56 -13.36
CA ILE A 131 18.23 -1.64 -11.99
C ILE A 131 18.08 -3.09 -11.51
N GLU A 132 19.12 -3.67 -10.93
CA GLU A 132 19.11 -5.07 -10.45
C GLU A 132 17.97 -5.34 -9.45
N ALA A 133 17.66 -4.34 -8.62
CA ALA A 133 16.58 -4.34 -7.64
C ALA A 133 15.16 -4.19 -8.24
N CYS A 134 15.01 -4.15 -9.57
CA CYS A 134 13.71 -4.25 -10.23
C CYS A 134 13.16 -5.67 -10.12
N VAL A 135 11.88 -5.77 -9.74
CA VAL A 135 11.19 -7.06 -9.65
C VAL A 135 10.99 -7.66 -11.03
N SER A 136 10.99 -8.98 -11.10
CA SER A 136 10.70 -9.76 -12.30
C SER A 136 9.68 -10.86 -11.99
N PRO A 137 8.87 -11.27 -12.98
CA PRO A 137 7.92 -12.37 -12.79
C PRO A 137 8.61 -13.63 -12.25
N GLY A 138 8.07 -14.17 -11.17
CA GLY A 138 8.61 -15.34 -10.49
C GLY A 138 9.61 -15.06 -9.37
N ASP A 139 9.97 -13.80 -9.15
CA ASP A 139 10.68 -13.38 -7.95
C ASP A 139 9.81 -13.56 -6.69
N ILE A 140 10.48 -13.74 -5.55
CA ILE A 140 9.90 -13.51 -4.23
C ILE A 140 10.53 -12.23 -3.67
N VAL A 141 9.70 -11.30 -3.22
CA VAL A 141 10.14 -10.12 -2.51
C VAL A 141 9.93 -10.32 -1.01
N LEU A 142 10.94 -10.01 -0.21
CA LEU A 142 10.90 -10.15 1.24
C LEU A 142 11.01 -8.79 1.91
N ARG A 143 10.01 -8.44 2.72
CA ARG A 143 10.14 -7.36 3.71
C ARG A 143 11.16 -7.77 4.78
N ARG A 144 12.18 -6.95 5.01
CA ARG A 144 13.26 -7.28 5.96
C ARG A 144 13.21 -6.51 7.27
N VAL A 145 12.40 -5.46 7.35
CA VAL A 145 12.34 -4.57 8.50
C VAL A 145 11.00 -4.66 9.22
N GLY A 146 11.05 -4.84 10.54
CA GLY A 146 9.87 -4.96 11.41
C GLY A 146 9.35 -6.40 11.48
N SER A 147 8.89 -6.95 10.35
CA SER A 147 8.51 -8.36 10.24
C SER A 147 8.89 -8.92 8.88
N ALA A 148 9.40 -10.16 8.88
CA ALA A 148 9.72 -10.93 7.70
C ALA A 148 8.42 -11.36 7.01
N MET A 149 8.14 -10.74 5.86
CA MET A 149 6.94 -11.05 5.06
C MET A 149 7.36 -11.28 3.60
N PRO A 150 7.18 -12.49 3.06
CA PRO A 150 7.43 -12.79 1.66
C PRO A 150 6.20 -12.44 0.82
N ALA A 151 6.42 -12.02 -0.43
CA ALA A 151 5.40 -11.82 -1.44
C ALA A 151 5.87 -12.33 -2.80
N LEU A 152 4.98 -12.94 -3.55
CA LEU A 152 5.27 -13.44 -4.89
C LEU A 152 5.09 -12.33 -5.93
N ILE A 153 5.93 -12.34 -6.97
CA ILE A 153 5.79 -11.45 -8.12
C ILE A 153 5.16 -12.22 -9.28
N SER A 154 3.95 -11.81 -9.66
CA SER A 154 3.25 -12.33 -10.85
C SER A 154 3.72 -11.69 -12.15
N SER A 155 3.26 -12.22 -13.28
CA SER A 155 3.50 -11.65 -14.61
C SER A 155 2.81 -10.29 -14.87
N TYR A 156 1.86 -9.90 -14.02
CA TYR A 156 1.10 -8.66 -14.13
C TYR A 156 1.71 -7.51 -13.32
N HIS A 157 2.69 -7.78 -12.45
CA HIS A 157 3.43 -6.73 -11.76
C HIS A 157 4.34 -5.99 -12.73
N ARG A 158 4.43 -4.68 -12.56
CA ARG A 158 5.33 -3.83 -13.33
C ARG A 158 6.72 -3.93 -12.74
N ARG A 159 7.75 -3.84 -13.58
CA ARG A 159 9.17 -4.05 -13.20
C ARG A 159 9.78 -2.85 -12.46
N HIS A 160 9.08 -2.35 -11.45
CA HIS A 160 9.57 -1.27 -10.60
C HIS A 160 10.61 -1.79 -9.60
N PRO A 161 11.55 -0.94 -9.14
CA PRO A 161 12.48 -1.29 -8.08
C PRO A 161 11.76 -1.51 -6.74
N ILE A 162 12.39 -2.30 -5.86
CA ILE A 162 11.98 -2.42 -4.45
C ILE A 162 12.79 -1.48 -3.54
N ASP A 163 12.21 -1.09 -2.41
CA ASP A 163 12.89 -0.27 -1.41
C ASP A 163 14.10 -0.97 -0.75
N ALA A 164 15.02 -0.19 -0.19
CA ALA A 164 16.19 -0.71 0.52
C ALA A 164 15.88 -1.55 1.78
N ASN A 165 14.65 -1.53 2.29
CA ASN A 165 14.23 -2.34 3.43
C ASN A 165 13.68 -3.72 3.00
N MET A 166 13.75 -4.03 1.71
CA MET A 166 13.32 -5.28 1.10
C MET A 166 14.49 -6.01 0.44
N ALA A 167 14.25 -7.25 0.00
CA ALA A 167 15.17 -8.02 -0.83
C ALA A 167 14.42 -8.90 -1.82
N ILE A 168 15.08 -9.26 -2.92
CA ILE A 168 14.57 -10.20 -3.92
C ILE A 168 15.25 -11.55 -3.76
N ILE A 169 14.47 -12.63 -3.81
CA ILE A 169 14.93 -14.01 -4.00
C ILE A 169 14.53 -14.41 -5.43
N ARG A 170 15.52 -14.66 -6.28
CA ARG A 170 15.33 -14.93 -7.72
C ARG A 170 15.89 -16.30 -8.10
N GLY A 171 15.27 -16.96 -9.07
CA GLY A 171 15.80 -18.18 -9.69
C GLY A 171 15.12 -19.49 -9.28
N LEU A 172 14.10 -19.44 -8.43
CA LEU A 172 13.36 -20.65 -8.03
C LEU A 172 12.30 -21.06 -9.05
N PRO A 173 12.08 -22.38 -9.24
CA PRO A 173 10.94 -22.90 -10.00
C PRO A 173 9.59 -22.46 -9.42
N SER A 174 8.56 -22.42 -10.26
CA SER A 174 7.23 -21.86 -9.92
C SER A 174 6.58 -22.44 -8.67
N ARG A 175 6.68 -23.75 -8.44
CA ARG A 175 6.07 -24.40 -7.27
C ARG A 175 6.91 -24.21 -6.00
N GLU A 176 8.23 -24.25 -6.16
CA GLU A 176 9.18 -24.04 -5.06
C GLU A 176 9.13 -22.63 -4.51
N ARG A 177 8.94 -21.61 -5.37
CA ARG A 177 8.77 -20.23 -4.88
C ARG A 177 7.53 -20.06 -4.01
N VAL A 178 6.41 -20.71 -4.35
CA VAL A 178 5.18 -20.66 -3.54
C VAL A 178 5.41 -21.38 -2.22
N TRP A 179 6.06 -22.54 -2.25
CA TRP A 179 6.42 -23.29 -1.04
C TRP A 179 7.34 -22.49 -0.11
N LEU A 180 8.39 -21.88 -0.66
CA LEU A 180 9.33 -21.06 0.10
C LEU A 180 8.64 -19.85 0.72
N ALA A 181 7.86 -19.10 -0.09
CA ALA A 181 7.08 -17.97 0.41
C ALA A 181 6.10 -18.41 1.50
N TYR A 182 5.41 -19.53 1.32
CA TYR A 182 4.50 -20.06 2.34
C TYR A 182 5.23 -20.43 3.63
N CYS A 183 6.39 -21.12 3.53
CA CYS A 183 7.22 -21.48 4.67
C CYS A 183 7.68 -20.24 5.45
N MET A 184 8.21 -19.24 4.74
CA MET A 184 8.66 -17.97 5.31
C MET A 184 7.54 -17.17 5.99
N SER A 185 6.28 -17.37 5.59
CA SER A 185 5.12 -16.79 6.28
C SER A 185 4.78 -17.48 7.61
N GLN A 186 5.29 -18.69 7.87
CA GLN A 186 4.99 -19.45 9.07
C GLN A 186 5.82 -19.02 10.29
N PRO A 187 5.29 -19.15 11.52
CA PRO A 187 5.99 -18.75 12.74
C PRO A 187 7.38 -19.36 12.92
N LEU A 188 7.59 -20.61 12.47
CA LEU A 188 8.88 -21.30 12.56
C LEU A 188 9.99 -20.56 11.80
N TYR A 189 9.72 -20.17 10.54
CA TYR A 189 10.68 -19.44 9.71
C TYR A 189 10.77 -17.98 10.12
N LYS A 190 9.65 -17.34 10.48
CA LYS A 190 9.66 -15.97 11.02
C LYS A 190 10.54 -15.86 12.26
N SER A 191 10.40 -16.78 13.21
CA SER A 191 11.23 -16.81 14.42
C SER A 191 12.72 -16.98 14.10
N PHE A 192 13.05 -17.76 13.07
CA PHE A 192 14.43 -17.85 12.58
C PHE A 192 14.91 -16.54 11.96
N LEU A 193 14.09 -15.83 11.19
CA LEU A 193 14.50 -14.59 10.51
C LEU A 193 14.51 -13.37 11.45
N GLU A 194 13.61 -13.34 12.42
CA GLU A 194 13.25 -12.17 13.23
C GLU A 194 13.94 -12.12 14.61
N GLN A 195 14.96 -12.95 14.88
CA GLN A 195 15.56 -12.99 16.22
C GLN A 195 16.01 -11.59 16.69
N PRO A 196 15.48 -11.10 17.84
CA PRO A 196 15.85 -9.79 18.36
C PRO A 196 17.27 -9.84 18.89
N PHE A 197 18.13 -8.93 18.41
CA PHE A 197 19.48 -8.74 18.96
C PHE A 197 19.44 -7.99 20.32
N ALA A 198 18.37 -7.21 20.56
CA ALA A 198 18.01 -6.61 21.85
C ALA A 198 16.51 -6.29 21.90
N ILE A 199 15.93 -6.19 23.10
CA ILE A 199 14.49 -5.95 23.34
C ILE A 199 14.00 -4.61 22.70
N THR A 200 14.90 -3.65 22.48
CA THR A 200 14.60 -2.31 21.94
C THR A 200 14.97 -2.12 20.47
N THR A 201 15.60 -3.11 19.82
CA THR A 201 16.06 -2.97 18.43
C THR A 201 15.03 -3.46 17.44
N LEU A 202 14.70 -2.61 16.46
CA LEU A 202 13.92 -2.96 15.28
C LEU A 202 14.48 -4.23 14.60
N VAL A 203 13.63 -5.22 14.37
CA VAL A 203 14.01 -6.46 13.69
C VAL A 203 14.47 -6.15 12.27
N ARG A 204 15.67 -6.63 11.90
CA ARG A 204 16.25 -6.52 10.56
C ARG A 204 16.77 -7.88 10.08
N VAL A 205 16.21 -8.37 8.98
CA VAL A 205 16.66 -9.59 8.32
C VAL A 205 17.85 -9.27 7.41
N GLY A 206 19.05 -9.75 7.76
CA GLY A 206 20.22 -9.60 6.90
C GLY A 206 20.28 -10.64 5.78
N LEU A 207 20.82 -10.28 4.60
CA LEU A 207 20.95 -11.21 3.47
C LEU A 207 21.76 -12.47 3.80
N LYS A 208 22.81 -12.35 4.62
CA LYS A 208 23.59 -13.52 5.09
C LYS A 208 22.75 -14.51 5.87
N ARG A 209 21.81 -14.01 6.69
CA ARG A 209 20.91 -14.84 7.49
C ARG A 209 19.86 -15.51 6.60
N LEU A 210 19.33 -14.76 5.64
CA LEU A 210 18.40 -15.30 4.64
C LEU A 210 19.08 -16.40 3.80
N ALA A 211 20.32 -16.18 3.36
CA ALA A 211 21.13 -17.15 2.62
C ALA A 211 21.39 -18.46 3.40
N ALA A 212 21.56 -18.36 4.71
CA ALA A 212 21.82 -19.48 5.62
C ALA A 212 20.54 -20.14 6.17
N MET A 213 19.36 -19.69 5.74
CA MET A 213 18.09 -20.24 6.20
C MET A 213 17.94 -21.69 5.69
N PRO A 214 17.74 -22.70 6.58
CA PRO A 214 17.39 -24.05 6.16
C PRO A 214 16.03 -24.04 5.48
N VAL A 215 15.89 -24.71 4.34
CA VAL A 215 14.64 -24.75 3.57
C VAL A 215 14.24 -26.19 3.34
N ALA A 216 13.05 -26.58 3.79
CA ALA A 216 12.50 -27.89 3.49
C ALA A 216 12.26 -28.06 1.97
N GLU A 217 12.46 -29.25 1.43
CA GLU A 217 12.06 -29.55 0.05
C GLU A 217 10.55 -29.42 -0.13
N CYS A 218 10.13 -28.98 -1.32
CA CYS A 218 8.70 -28.84 -1.63
C CYS A 218 8.10 -30.24 -1.81
N PRO A 219 7.17 -30.69 -0.95
CA PRO A 219 6.62 -32.03 -1.06
C PRO A 219 5.71 -32.12 -2.29
N PRO A 220 5.68 -33.25 -3.02
CA PRO A 220 4.83 -33.41 -4.21
C PRO A 220 3.34 -33.15 -3.97
N ALA A 221 2.85 -33.44 -2.76
CA ALA A 221 1.47 -33.15 -2.37
C ALA A 221 1.11 -31.65 -2.41
N PHE A 222 2.10 -30.76 -2.34
CA PHE A 222 1.90 -29.30 -2.38
C PHE A 222 1.80 -28.76 -3.82
N TYR A 223 2.17 -29.53 -4.83
CA TYR A 223 2.27 -29.05 -6.21
C TYR A 223 0.93 -28.53 -6.75
N GLY A 224 -0.16 -29.27 -6.52
CA GLY A 224 -1.50 -28.83 -6.93
C GLY A 224 -1.92 -27.52 -6.23
N LEU A 225 -1.68 -27.42 -4.92
CA LEU A 225 -2.00 -26.21 -4.15
C LEU A 225 -1.17 -25.01 -4.62
N ALA A 226 0.10 -25.22 -4.97
CA ALA A 226 0.95 -24.16 -5.49
C ALA A 226 0.47 -23.65 -6.85
N ASP A 227 0.08 -24.56 -7.75
CA ASP A 227 -0.46 -24.21 -9.06
C ASP A 227 -1.80 -23.46 -8.92
N ASP A 228 -2.70 -23.94 -8.05
CA ASP A 228 -3.97 -23.27 -7.74
C ASP A 228 -3.76 -21.88 -7.14
N TYR A 229 -2.79 -21.74 -6.23
CA TYR A 229 -2.45 -20.45 -5.62
C TYR A 229 -1.98 -19.45 -6.68
N LEU A 230 -1.07 -19.87 -7.57
CA LEU A 230 -0.57 -19.01 -8.66
C LEU A 230 -1.68 -18.61 -9.61
N ASN A 231 -2.57 -19.52 -9.98
CA ASN A 231 -3.71 -19.23 -10.85
C ASN A 231 -4.66 -18.21 -10.24
N LEU A 232 -4.98 -18.35 -8.95
CA LEU A 232 -5.82 -17.39 -8.23
C LEU A 232 -5.13 -16.04 -8.07
N TYR A 233 -3.82 -16.04 -7.81
CA TYR A 233 -3.05 -14.81 -7.67
C TYR A 233 -2.93 -14.07 -9.00
N ASP A 234 -2.69 -14.78 -10.11
CA ASP A 234 -2.69 -14.20 -11.45
C ASP A 234 -4.07 -13.64 -11.83
N ALA A 235 -5.16 -14.30 -11.43
CA ALA A 235 -6.52 -13.79 -11.65
C ALA A 235 -6.76 -12.48 -10.87
N LEU A 236 -6.31 -12.41 -9.61
CA LEU A 236 -6.38 -11.20 -8.79
C LEU A 236 -5.60 -10.05 -9.46
N MET A 237 -4.35 -10.29 -9.84
CA MET A 237 -3.50 -9.26 -10.45
C MET A 237 -3.97 -8.84 -11.84
N ARG A 238 -4.60 -9.74 -12.61
CA ARG A 238 -5.26 -9.40 -13.86
C ARG A 238 -6.45 -8.47 -13.65
N ALA A 239 -7.24 -8.67 -12.60
CA ALA A 239 -8.34 -7.77 -12.26
C ALA A 239 -7.81 -6.37 -11.88
N GLU A 240 -6.70 -6.28 -11.15
CA GLU A 240 -6.03 -5.00 -10.84
C GLU A 240 -5.49 -4.31 -12.10
N ASP A 241 -4.91 -5.06 -13.04
CA ASP A 241 -4.44 -4.48 -14.30
C ASP A 241 -5.60 -3.94 -15.15
N LYS A 242 -6.71 -4.70 -15.26
CA LYS A 242 -7.94 -4.21 -15.92
C LYS A 242 -8.50 -2.97 -15.23
N LEU A 243 -8.44 -2.90 -13.90
CA LEU A 243 -8.88 -1.71 -13.15
C LEU A 243 -8.00 -0.50 -13.46
N HIS A 244 -6.68 -0.69 -13.57
CA HIS A 244 -5.77 0.36 -14.02
C HIS A 244 -6.10 0.83 -15.44
N GLN A 245 -6.38 -0.09 -16.37
CA GLN A 245 -6.81 0.25 -17.73
C GLN A 245 -8.13 1.04 -17.74
N LEU A 246 -9.10 0.66 -16.91
CA LEU A 246 -10.36 1.38 -16.75
C LEU A 246 -10.12 2.81 -16.23
N ARG A 247 -9.26 2.99 -15.22
CA ARG A 247 -8.85 4.32 -14.74
C ARG A 247 -8.19 5.14 -15.83
N ALA A 248 -7.32 4.55 -16.64
CA ALA A 248 -6.67 5.24 -17.74
C ALA A 248 -7.69 5.71 -18.79
N GLN A 249 -8.69 4.89 -19.11
CA GLN A 249 -9.80 5.28 -20.01
C GLN A 249 -10.62 6.45 -19.45
N VAL A 250 -10.98 6.41 -18.16
CA VAL A 250 -11.71 7.49 -17.50
C VAL A 250 -10.88 8.77 -17.48
N ASN A 251 -9.59 8.67 -17.14
CA ASN A 251 -8.69 9.82 -17.12
C ASN A 251 -8.54 10.45 -18.52
N GLU A 252 -8.43 9.63 -19.57
CA GLU A 252 -8.35 10.14 -20.94
C GLU A 252 -9.65 10.82 -21.38
N TRP A 253 -10.81 10.25 -21.01
CA TRP A 253 -12.10 10.89 -21.25
C TRP A 253 -12.22 12.23 -20.52
N VAL A 254 -11.76 12.31 -19.26
CA VAL A 254 -11.72 13.58 -18.51
C VAL A 254 -10.82 14.60 -19.20
N ARG A 255 -9.62 14.20 -19.65
CA ARG A 255 -8.71 15.09 -20.40
C ARG A 255 -9.33 15.61 -21.69
N ALA A 256 -10.05 14.76 -22.42
CA ALA A 256 -10.75 15.16 -23.63
C ALA A 256 -11.89 16.17 -23.37
N ALA A 257 -12.48 16.13 -22.16
CA ALA A 257 -13.50 17.08 -21.72
C ALA A 257 -12.93 18.40 -21.15
N LEU A 258 -11.61 18.52 -20.97
CA LEU A 258 -11.00 19.74 -20.43
C LEU A 258 -10.86 20.85 -21.49
N PRO A 259 -11.07 22.13 -21.12
CA PRO A 259 -10.84 23.25 -22.02
C PRO A 259 -9.37 23.37 -22.45
N ASN A 260 -9.15 23.94 -23.64
CA ASN A 260 -7.81 24.18 -24.18
C ASN A 260 -6.93 24.96 -23.19
N GLY A 261 -5.69 24.49 -22.99
CA GLY A 261 -4.72 25.09 -22.05
C GLY A 261 -4.80 24.58 -20.60
N LEU A 262 -5.88 23.90 -20.19
CA LEU A 262 -5.95 23.26 -18.87
C LEU A 262 -5.26 21.90 -18.81
N ASN A 263 -5.08 21.23 -19.97
CA ASN A 263 -4.38 19.94 -20.06
C ASN A 263 -2.94 19.98 -19.52
N HIS A 264 -2.22 21.08 -19.71
CA HIS A 264 -0.86 21.27 -19.16
C HIS A 264 -0.87 21.90 -17.76
N SER A 265 -1.91 22.68 -17.43
CA SER A 265 -2.03 23.39 -16.15
C SER A 265 -2.39 22.46 -14.99
N ALA A 266 -3.14 21.38 -15.26
CA ALA A 266 -3.52 20.39 -14.27
C ALA A 266 -2.33 19.60 -13.68
N GLU A 267 -1.23 19.49 -14.43
CA GLU A 267 -0.02 18.78 -14.02
C GLU A 267 0.97 19.66 -13.22
N LEU A 268 0.81 20.99 -13.23
CA LEU A 268 1.81 21.93 -12.72
C LEU A 268 1.57 22.39 -11.27
N ILE A 269 0.33 22.35 -10.75
CA ILE A 269 -0.01 22.97 -9.46
C ILE A 269 0.53 22.18 -8.25
N ASN A 270 0.89 20.90 -8.41
CA ASN A 270 1.34 20.05 -7.30
C ASN A 270 2.85 19.81 -7.23
N LYS A 271 3.65 20.42 -8.12
CA LYS A 271 5.11 20.27 -8.03
C LYS A 271 5.69 21.29 -7.06
N GLU A 272 6.06 20.85 -5.86
CA GLU A 272 7.01 21.59 -5.03
C GLU A 272 8.26 21.87 -5.89
N GLY A 273 8.54 23.16 -6.13
CA GLY A 273 9.66 23.60 -6.98
C GLY A 273 9.40 23.65 -8.48
N ALA A 274 8.16 23.46 -8.97
CA ALA A 274 7.82 24.07 -10.27
C ALA A 274 7.88 25.59 -10.10
N GLU A 275 8.42 26.29 -11.10
CA GLU A 275 8.47 27.75 -11.08
C GLU A 275 7.13 28.31 -10.63
N PRO A 276 7.11 29.27 -9.70
CA PRO A 276 5.87 29.84 -9.20
C PRO A 276 5.08 30.32 -10.41
N ILE A 277 3.92 29.69 -10.66
CA ILE A 277 3.01 30.12 -11.71
C ILE A 277 2.52 31.50 -11.26
N SER A 278 3.20 32.55 -11.72
CA SER A 278 2.80 33.93 -11.53
C SER A 278 1.55 34.15 -12.37
N GLY A 279 0.39 33.91 -11.78
CA GLY A 279 -0.92 34.13 -12.40
C GLY A 279 -1.65 35.25 -11.67
N PHE A 280 -2.30 36.13 -12.43
CA PHE A 280 -3.30 37.05 -11.88
C PHE A 280 -4.59 36.28 -11.62
N PHE A 281 -5.07 36.30 -10.37
CA PHE A 281 -6.38 35.79 -10.01
C PHE A 281 -7.39 36.93 -9.96
N SER A 282 -8.62 36.70 -10.43
CA SER A 282 -9.69 37.68 -10.27
C SER A 282 -10.12 37.74 -8.81
N ALA A 283 -10.62 38.90 -8.35
CA ALA A 283 -11.09 39.05 -6.97
C ALA A 283 -12.20 38.04 -6.62
N GLN A 284 -12.98 37.59 -7.61
CA GLN A 284 -14.01 36.56 -7.44
C GLN A 284 -13.45 35.15 -7.16
N ASP A 285 -12.19 34.90 -7.51
CA ASP A 285 -11.51 33.62 -7.26
C ASP A 285 -10.96 33.55 -5.82
N ILE A 286 -10.95 34.68 -5.10
CA ILE A 286 -10.47 34.75 -3.72
C ILE A 286 -11.63 34.45 -2.77
N GLY A 287 -11.68 33.20 -2.30
CA GLY A 287 -12.69 32.74 -1.34
C GLY A 287 -12.39 33.14 0.11
N ALA A 288 -13.19 32.59 1.03
CA ALA A 288 -13.02 32.82 2.47
C ALA A 288 -11.70 32.24 3.02
N GLN A 289 -11.15 31.20 2.36
CA GLN A 289 -9.82 30.70 2.66
C GLN A 289 -8.78 31.48 1.87
N LEU A 290 -8.04 32.33 2.57
CA LEU A 290 -6.99 33.17 2.00
C LEU A 290 -5.67 32.39 1.82
N SER A 291 -5.72 31.32 1.01
CA SER A 291 -4.54 30.56 0.61
C SER A 291 -4.42 30.49 -0.91
N LEU A 292 -3.19 30.48 -1.43
CA LEU A 292 -2.93 30.37 -2.86
C LEU A 292 -3.59 29.12 -3.46
N GLY A 293 -3.51 27.97 -2.78
CA GLY A 293 -4.13 26.72 -3.23
C GLY A 293 -5.65 26.81 -3.35
N ALA A 294 -6.32 27.48 -2.40
CA ALA A 294 -7.77 27.63 -2.42
C ALA A 294 -8.21 28.59 -3.55
N THR A 295 -7.46 29.67 -3.76
CA THR A 295 -7.68 30.59 -4.89
C THR A 295 -7.46 29.91 -6.24
N GLN A 296 -6.40 29.11 -6.38
CA GLN A 296 -6.13 28.30 -7.57
C GLN A 296 -7.25 27.31 -7.86
N GLN A 297 -7.73 26.61 -6.83
CA GLN A 297 -8.84 25.68 -6.96
C GLN A 297 -10.14 26.40 -7.34
N SER A 298 -10.42 27.56 -6.75
CA SER A 298 -11.62 28.35 -7.07
C SER A 298 -11.61 28.84 -8.51
N ALA A 299 -10.45 29.34 -8.99
CA ALA A 299 -10.26 29.73 -10.38
C ALA A 299 -10.42 28.55 -11.35
N LEU A 300 -9.83 27.38 -11.01
CA LEU A 300 -9.98 26.15 -11.79
C LEU A 300 -11.45 25.70 -11.83
N ALA A 301 -12.12 25.62 -10.69
CA ALA A 301 -13.51 25.18 -10.59
C ALA A 301 -14.44 26.09 -11.41
N ARG A 302 -14.23 27.42 -11.33
CA ARG A 302 -14.99 28.37 -12.14
C ARG A 302 -14.80 28.12 -13.64
N ARG A 303 -13.56 27.97 -14.10
CA ARG A 303 -13.29 27.68 -15.53
C ARG A 303 -13.90 26.36 -15.98
N LEU A 304 -13.83 25.30 -15.16
CA LEU A 304 -14.45 24.01 -15.48
C LEU A 304 -15.98 24.12 -15.60
N VAL A 305 -16.62 24.93 -14.75
CA VAL A 305 -18.06 25.19 -14.83
C VAL A 305 -18.41 26.02 -16.07
N GLU A 306 -17.69 27.11 -16.31
CA GLU A 306 -17.99 28.08 -17.38
C GLU A 306 -17.62 27.57 -18.78
N GLU A 307 -16.47 26.89 -18.92
CA GLU A 307 -15.90 26.49 -20.22
C GLU A 307 -16.17 25.01 -20.55
N ALA A 308 -16.37 24.14 -19.55
CA ALA A 308 -16.52 22.69 -19.75
C ALA A 308 -17.86 22.11 -19.26
N GLY A 309 -18.75 22.94 -18.71
CA GLY A 309 -20.07 22.50 -18.24
C GLY A 309 -20.03 21.58 -17.01
N PHE A 310 -18.94 21.59 -16.24
CA PHE A 310 -18.86 20.82 -15.00
C PHE A 310 -19.84 21.39 -13.97
N VAL A 311 -20.26 20.56 -13.01
CA VAL A 311 -21.17 20.96 -11.94
C VAL A 311 -20.59 20.67 -10.58
N ARG A 312 -21.11 21.33 -9.55
CA ARG A 312 -20.70 21.09 -8.16
C ARG A 312 -21.05 19.66 -7.72
N LEU A 313 -20.19 19.07 -6.90
CA LEU A 313 -20.39 17.74 -6.32
C LEU A 313 -21.76 17.59 -5.65
N THR A 314 -22.25 18.64 -4.98
CA THR A 314 -23.56 18.64 -4.30
C THR A 314 -24.76 18.51 -5.24
N GLN A 315 -24.58 18.71 -6.55
CA GLN A 315 -25.62 18.46 -7.55
C GLN A 315 -25.66 16.99 -7.99
N LEU A 316 -24.59 16.23 -7.74
CA LEU A 316 -24.40 14.85 -8.18
C LEU A 316 -24.51 13.85 -7.03
N ALA A 317 -24.19 14.26 -5.81
CA ALA A 317 -24.19 13.44 -4.61
C ALA A 317 -24.60 14.20 -3.35
N GLU A 318 -25.18 13.46 -2.40
CA GLU A 318 -25.28 13.92 -1.02
C GLU A 318 -23.95 13.66 -0.29
N ILE A 319 -23.40 14.69 0.35
CA ILE A 319 -22.15 14.62 1.13
C ILE A 319 -22.49 14.38 2.59
N ASN A 320 -21.94 13.30 3.18
CA ASN A 320 -22.17 12.85 4.55
C ASN A 320 -23.66 12.77 4.89
N PRO A 321 -24.42 11.91 4.19
CA PRO A 321 -25.86 11.78 4.40
C PRO A 321 -26.19 11.48 5.86
N LYS A 322 -27.16 12.21 6.41
CA LYS A 322 -27.52 12.11 7.83
C LYS A 322 -28.28 10.81 8.10
N SER A 323 -28.05 10.23 9.28
CA SER A 323 -28.87 9.12 9.76
C SER A 323 -30.28 9.60 10.12
N SER A 324 -31.29 8.81 9.77
CA SER A 324 -32.67 8.99 10.24
C SER A 324 -32.89 8.47 11.67
N LEU A 325 -31.90 7.78 12.26
CA LEU A 325 -31.97 7.27 13.63
C LEU A 325 -31.89 8.44 14.62
N LYS A 326 -32.87 8.50 15.54
CA LYS A 326 -32.91 9.51 16.60
C LYS A 326 -31.71 9.32 17.54
N SER A 327 -31.08 10.43 17.92
CA SER A 327 -29.93 10.45 18.82
C SER A 327 -30.33 9.83 20.17
N GLY A 328 -29.84 8.64 20.50
CA GLY A 328 -30.16 7.94 21.75
C GLY A 328 -30.15 6.41 21.67
N ASP A 329 -30.01 5.82 20.49
CA ASP A 329 -30.05 4.37 20.34
C ASP A 329 -28.73 3.72 20.80
N THR A 330 -28.79 2.89 21.84
CA THR A 330 -27.64 2.17 22.43
C THR A 330 -27.09 1.05 21.53
N SER A 331 -27.65 0.86 20.33
CA SER A 331 -27.12 0.01 19.25
C SER A 331 -25.89 0.61 18.54
N LEU A 332 -25.45 1.82 18.93
CA LEU A 332 -24.30 2.52 18.35
C LEU A 332 -22.94 1.85 18.63
N SER A 333 -22.83 0.92 19.57
CA SER A 333 -21.56 0.33 20.03
C SER A 333 -21.20 -1.03 19.41
N GLN A 334 -21.99 -1.59 18.49
CA GLN A 334 -21.79 -2.94 17.94
C GLN A 334 -21.36 -3.00 16.47
N GLY A 335 -20.58 -2.02 15.97
CA GLY A 335 -20.10 -2.05 14.59
C GLY A 335 -18.68 -1.50 14.46
N GLY A 336 -17.89 -2.08 13.55
CA GLY A 336 -16.53 -1.62 13.25
C GLY A 336 -16.51 -0.21 12.65
N VAL A 337 -15.42 0.53 12.91
CA VAL A 337 -15.16 1.85 12.31
C VAL A 337 -14.12 1.72 11.20
N LEU A 338 -14.52 2.07 9.97
CA LEU A 338 -13.65 2.14 8.81
C LEU A 338 -12.85 3.45 8.81
N LYS A 339 -11.53 3.33 8.66
CA LYS A 339 -10.53 4.42 8.77
C LYS A 339 -9.82 4.63 7.44
N ILE A 340 -9.07 5.74 7.31
CA ILE A 340 -8.28 6.02 6.10
C ILE A 340 -7.33 4.86 5.76
N GLY A 341 -6.69 4.28 6.78
CA GLY A 341 -5.75 3.16 6.59
C GLY A 341 -6.39 1.85 6.13
N ASP A 342 -7.72 1.74 6.19
CA ASP A 342 -8.45 0.57 5.68
C ASP A 342 -8.74 0.68 4.19
N LEU A 343 -8.60 1.87 3.59
CA LEU A 343 -8.70 2.07 2.14
C LEU A 343 -7.43 1.58 1.45
N ASP A 344 -7.59 0.75 0.43
CA ASP A 344 -6.47 0.01 -0.15
C ASP A 344 -5.79 0.68 -1.36
N GLY A 345 -6.37 1.80 -1.85
CA GLY A 345 -5.87 2.53 -3.03
C GLY A 345 -6.29 1.91 -4.37
N GLN A 346 -7.10 0.86 -4.35
CA GLN A 346 -7.61 0.12 -5.50
C GLN A 346 -9.15 0.16 -5.57
N LEU A 347 -9.73 1.31 -5.19
CA LEU A 347 -11.18 1.55 -5.11
C LEU A 347 -11.93 0.61 -4.17
N ASP A 348 -11.20 -0.02 -3.24
CA ASP A 348 -11.70 -1.03 -2.32
C ASP A 348 -11.23 -0.73 -0.88
N PHE A 349 -11.72 -1.50 0.08
CA PHE A 349 -11.36 -1.36 1.48
C PHE A 349 -11.31 -2.70 2.19
N ARG A 350 -10.53 -2.74 3.27
CA ARG A 350 -10.45 -3.90 4.15
C ARG A 350 -11.53 -3.78 5.21
N GLN A 351 -12.34 -4.83 5.36
CA GLN A 351 -13.34 -4.88 6.43
C GLN A 351 -12.64 -4.71 7.79
N PRO A 352 -13.06 -3.74 8.61
CA PRO A 352 -12.46 -3.52 9.91
C PRO A 352 -12.74 -4.75 10.78
N LYS A 353 -11.69 -5.37 11.33
CA LYS A 353 -11.87 -6.37 12.39
C LYS A 353 -12.34 -5.61 13.63
N ALA A 354 -13.49 -5.96 14.21
CA ALA A 354 -13.95 -5.38 15.47
C ALA A 354 -12.83 -5.49 16.53
N LYS A 355 -12.18 -4.37 16.86
CA LYS A 355 -11.08 -4.32 17.84
C LYS A 355 -11.58 -3.71 19.13
N ALA A 356 -11.12 -4.27 20.25
CA ALA A 356 -11.19 -3.59 21.54
C ALA A 356 -10.42 -2.26 21.42
N GLY A 357 -11.11 -1.11 21.52
CA GLY A 357 -10.51 0.23 21.40
C GLY A 357 -11.10 1.15 20.34
N ASP A 358 -12.14 0.74 19.60
CA ASP A 358 -12.86 1.65 18.70
C ASP A 358 -13.73 2.70 19.43
N ASP A 359 -13.87 2.60 20.77
CA ASP A 359 -14.61 3.54 21.63
C ASP A 359 -14.09 4.99 21.59
N GLY A 360 -12.85 5.22 21.14
CA GLY A 360 -12.22 6.54 21.06
C GLY A 360 -12.32 7.25 19.70
N TRP A 361 -12.86 6.59 18.67
CA TRP A 361 -12.89 7.16 17.32
C TRP A 361 -14.14 8.01 17.08
N ARG A 362 -13.98 9.13 16.37
CA ARG A 362 -15.11 9.90 15.84
C ARG A 362 -15.56 9.30 14.51
N PHE A 363 -16.85 9.02 14.40
CA PHE A 363 -17.44 8.35 13.24
C PHE A 363 -18.78 8.97 12.85
N HIS A 364 -19.14 8.79 11.58
CA HIS A 364 -20.45 9.15 11.06
C HIS A 364 -21.53 8.25 11.66
N LYS A 365 -22.61 8.86 12.15
CA LYS A 365 -23.71 8.10 12.81
C LYS A 365 -24.44 7.15 11.86
N ARG A 366 -24.50 7.49 10.56
CA ARG A 366 -25.13 6.64 9.53
C ARG A 366 -24.18 5.46 9.22
N PRO A 367 -24.66 4.21 9.31
CA PRO A 367 -23.93 3.07 8.75
C PRO A 367 -23.67 3.25 7.26
N LEU A 368 -22.59 2.63 6.79
CA LEU A 368 -22.30 2.54 5.37
C LEU A 368 -23.36 1.68 4.68
N SER A 369 -23.82 2.15 3.54
CA SER A 369 -24.78 1.47 2.68
C SER A 369 -24.12 1.07 1.37
N GLN A 370 -24.76 0.13 0.66
CA GLN A 370 -24.32 -0.24 -0.67
C GLN A 370 -24.20 0.99 -1.58
N PHE A 371 -23.10 1.05 -2.31
CA PHE A 371 -22.67 2.09 -3.23
C PHE A 371 -22.29 3.44 -2.63
N ASP A 372 -22.17 3.55 -1.30
CA ASP A 372 -21.50 4.70 -0.72
C ASP A 372 -20.06 4.78 -1.25
N VAL A 373 -19.67 5.95 -1.74
CA VAL A 373 -18.31 6.25 -2.18
C VAL A 373 -17.58 6.97 -1.07
N LEU A 374 -16.43 6.43 -0.67
CA LEU A 374 -15.62 6.94 0.41
C LEU A 374 -14.44 7.72 -0.14
N VAL A 375 -14.19 8.91 0.39
CA VAL A 375 -13.06 9.75 -0.01
C VAL A 375 -12.28 10.15 1.23
N SER A 376 -10.98 9.84 1.24
CA SER A 376 -10.07 10.26 2.31
C SER A 376 -9.97 11.78 2.38
N SER A 377 -10.07 12.34 3.58
CA SER A 377 -9.77 13.75 3.84
C SER A 377 -8.28 14.06 3.82
N PHE A 378 -7.41 13.03 3.86
CA PHE A 378 -5.96 13.19 3.85
C PHE A 378 -5.44 13.42 2.43
N VAL A 379 -4.79 14.56 2.22
CA VAL A 379 -4.52 15.12 0.89
C VAL A 379 -3.24 14.62 0.26
N GLN A 380 -2.26 14.21 1.05
CA GLN A 380 -0.99 13.71 0.50
C GLN A 380 -1.22 12.41 -0.29
N GLU A 381 -2.20 11.62 0.13
CA GLU A 381 -2.59 10.38 -0.55
C GLU A 381 -4.11 10.20 -0.47
N PRO A 382 -4.89 10.93 -1.29
CA PRO A 382 -6.34 10.84 -1.26
C PRO A 382 -6.74 9.48 -1.84
N LYS A 383 -7.29 8.62 -1.00
CA LYS A 383 -7.83 7.31 -1.40
C LYS A 383 -9.34 7.42 -1.60
N VAL A 384 -9.81 6.72 -2.62
CA VAL A 384 -11.24 6.56 -2.92
C VAL A 384 -11.57 5.08 -2.82
N ALA A 385 -12.75 4.75 -2.30
CA ALA A 385 -13.30 3.40 -2.32
C ALA A 385 -14.81 3.42 -2.56
N ILE A 386 -15.37 2.30 -3.02
CA ILE A 386 -16.81 2.12 -3.14
C ILE A 386 -17.28 0.93 -2.32
N VAL A 387 -18.40 1.08 -1.61
CA VAL A 387 -19.05 0.00 -0.88
C VAL A 387 -19.81 -0.88 -1.87
N GLN A 388 -19.19 -1.96 -2.35
CA GLN A 388 -19.80 -2.84 -3.35
C GLN A 388 -21.02 -3.60 -2.81
N THR A 389 -20.89 -4.17 -1.62
CA THR A 389 -21.92 -4.93 -0.92
C THR A 389 -22.22 -4.30 0.41
N GLU A 390 -23.47 -4.39 0.87
CA GLU A 390 -23.85 -3.88 2.17
C GLU A 390 -23.03 -4.61 3.26
N PRO A 391 -22.30 -3.89 4.12
CA PRO A 391 -21.49 -4.52 5.15
C PRO A 391 -22.36 -5.36 6.09
N ALA A 392 -21.91 -6.58 6.41
CA ALA A 392 -22.68 -7.51 7.25
C ALA A 392 -22.87 -7.01 8.70
N GLU A 393 -21.96 -6.17 9.18
CA GLU A 393 -22.07 -5.42 10.43
C GLU A 393 -22.44 -3.96 10.13
N SER A 394 -23.04 -3.26 11.10
CA SER A 394 -23.34 -1.82 11.02
C SER A 394 -22.07 -0.95 11.01
N THR A 395 -21.24 -1.16 10.00
CA THR A 395 -19.93 -0.54 9.78
C THR A 395 -20.12 0.93 9.51
N ARG A 396 -19.33 1.77 10.16
CA ARG A 396 -19.40 3.23 10.04
C ARG A 396 -18.08 3.78 9.53
N ALA A 397 -18.14 4.86 8.77
CA ALA A 397 -16.92 5.58 8.37
C ALA A 397 -16.47 6.52 9.50
N SER A 398 -15.16 6.63 9.72
CA SER A 398 -14.60 7.69 10.57
C SER A 398 -14.89 9.07 9.98
N GLU A 399 -14.92 10.12 10.82
CA GLU A 399 -15.09 11.50 10.34
C GLU A 399 -13.97 11.98 9.40
N GLN A 400 -12.85 11.26 9.34
CA GLN A 400 -11.75 11.54 8.41
C GLN A 400 -12.02 10.99 6.99
N LEU A 401 -13.13 10.30 6.78
CA LEU A 401 -13.63 9.88 5.48
C LEU A 401 -14.89 10.66 5.17
N ALA A 402 -14.97 11.22 3.96
CA ALA A 402 -16.23 11.72 3.43
C ALA A 402 -17.02 10.56 2.80
N VAL A 403 -18.31 10.49 3.13
CA VAL A 403 -19.24 9.52 2.56
C VAL A 403 -20.08 10.23 1.50
N LEU A 404 -20.00 9.79 0.25
CA LEU A 404 -20.71 10.37 -0.89
C LEU A 404 -21.76 9.38 -1.38
N SER A 405 -23.02 9.83 -1.43
CA SER A 405 -24.13 9.06 -1.98
C SER A 405 -24.54 9.66 -3.32
N PHE A 406 -23.95 9.18 -4.41
CA PHE A 406 -24.24 9.64 -5.77
C PHE A 406 -25.65 9.23 -6.21
N HIS A 407 -26.36 10.13 -6.90
CA HIS A 407 -27.73 9.87 -7.35
C HIS A 407 -27.82 8.84 -8.48
N ARG A 408 -26.75 8.68 -9.26
CA ARG A 408 -26.67 7.79 -10.44
C ARG A 408 -25.26 7.24 -10.60
N THR A 409 -25.14 6.00 -11.06
CA THR A 409 -23.86 5.34 -11.45
C THR A 409 -22.70 5.62 -10.48
N PRO A 410 -22.83 5.30 -9.18
CA PRO A 410 -21.86 5.64 -8.16
C PRO A 410 -20.44 5.12 -8.46
N GLY A 411 -20.32 3.95 -9.10
CA GLY A 411 -19.02 3.42 -9.50
C GLY A 411 -18.30 4.25 -10.57
N ALA A 412 -19.04 4.83 -11.53
CA ALA A 412 -18.46 5.74 -12.52
C ALA A 412 -17.93 7.02 -11.85
N TYR A 413 -18.70 7.57 -10.90
CA TYR A 413 -18.24 8.72 -10.14
C TYR A 413 -17.10 8.38 -9.16
N ALA A 414 -17.04 7.16 -8.61
CA ALA A 414 -15.89 6.73 -7.82
C ALA A 414 -14.60 6.75 -8.66
N LEU A 415 -14.66 6.30 -9.92
CA LEU A 415 -13.55 6.40 -10.86
C LEU A 415 -13.18 7.86 -11.16
N LEU A 416 -14.16 8.75 -11.36
CA LEU A 416 -13.91 10.18 -11.57
C LEU A 416 -13.27 10.85 -10.35
N MET A 417 -13.71 10.50 -9.14
CA MET A 417 -13.14 10.98 -7.88
C MET A 417 -11.68 10.55 -7.69
N ASP A 418 -11.26 9.44 -8.31
CA ASP A 418 -9.90 8.91 -8.25
C ASP A 418 -8.93 9.57 -9.26
N THR A 419 -9.43 10.43 -10.16
CA THR A 419 -8.63 11.05 -11.23
C THR A 419 -7.66 12.12 -10.71
N PRO A 420 -6.53 12.37 -11.42
CA PRO A 420 -5.58 13.43 -11.08
C PRO A 420 -6.22 14.82 -10.94
N LEU A 421 -7.20 15.15 -11.78
CA LEU A 421 -7.93 16.42 -11.72
C LEU A 421 -8.64 16.60 -10.38
N LEU A 422 -9.34 15.56 -9.90
CA LEU A 422 -10.04 15.64 -8.61
C LEU A 422 -9.06 15.66 -7.44
N ARG A 423 -7.97 14.89 -7.51
CA ARG A 423 -6.89 14.95 -6.52
C ARG A 423 -6.29 16.35 -6.41
N GLN A 424 -6.10 17.04 -7.54
CA GLN A 424 -5.64 18.43 -7.59
C GLN A 424 -6.64 19.40 -6.94
N GLN A 425 -7.93 19.27 -7.25
CA GLN A 425 -8.96 20.09 -6.60
C GLN A 425 -8.98 19.87 -5.08
N ILE A 426 -8.94 18.62 -4.62
CA ILE A 426 -8.84 18.28 -3.19
C ILE A 426 -7.57 18.90 -2.57
N ALA A 427 -6.44 18.85 -3.26
CA ALA A 427 -5.19 19.41 -2.77
C ALA A 427 -5.22 20.93 -2.62
N GLY A 428 -5.90 21.64 -3.51
CA GLY A 428 -6.10 23.08 -3.39
C GLY A 428 -6.94 23.48 -2.17
N LEU A 429 -7.86 22.62 -1.74
CA LEU A 429 -8.73 22.83 -0.58
C LEU A 429 -8.08 22.44 0.76
N ALA A 430 -6.87 21.91 0.74
CA ALA A 430 -6.24 21.40 1.95
C ALA A 430 -5.89 22.52 2.94
N THR A 431 -6.04 22.21 4.22
CA THR A 431 -5.64 23.08 5.34
C THR A 431 -4.55 22.39 6.17
N GLY A 432 -3.71 23.18 6.84
CA GLY A 432 -2.59 22.69 7.65
C GLY A 432 -1.23 22.79 6.95
N THR A 433 -0.15 22.83 7.75
CA THR A 433 1.23 23.01 7.27
C THR A 433 2.02 21.71 7.14
N VAL A 434 1.78 20.72 8.02
CA VAL A 434 2.54 19.46 8.06
C VAL A 434 1.70 18.26 7.61
N GLN A 435 0.51 18.09 8.16
CA GLN A 435 -0.48 17.12 7.69
C GLN A 435 -1.65 17.88 7.09
N ARG A 436 -1.85 17.70 5.78
CA ARG A 436 -2.83 18.45 5.01
C ARG A 436 -4.13 17.66 4.93
N PHE A 437 -5.20 18.23 5.49
CA PHE A 437 -6.54 17.65 5.49
C PHE A 437 -7.55 18.59 4.83
N VAL A 438 -8.55 18.02 4.15
CA VAL A 438 -9.73 18.77 3.68
C VAL A 438 -10.87 18.61 4.68
N GLN A 439 -11.48 19.72 5.08
CA GLN A 439 -12.69 19.66 5.89
C GLN A 439 -13.84 19.14 5.00
N PRO A 440 -14.67 18.18 5.45
CA PRO A 440 -15.70 17.59 4.59
C PRO A 440 -16.68 18.59 3.97
N LYS A 441 -16.95 19.71 4.64
CA LYS A 441 -17.78 20.79 4.09
C LYS A 441 -17.20 21.35 2.80
N MET A 442 -15.89 21.51 2.72
CA MET A 442 -15.21 22.09 1.57
C MET A 442 -15.30 21.23 0.31
N LEU A 443 -15.64 19.95 0.44
CA LEU A 443 -15.87 19.08 -0.72
C LEU A 443 -17.04 19.57 -1.57
N ASP A 444 -17.90 20.46 -1.06
CA ASP A 444 -18.95 21.14 -1.84
C ASP A 444 -18.41 22.06 -2.96
N GLN A 445 -17.13 22.47 -2.86
CA GLN A 445 -16.44 23.27 -3.86
C GLN A 445 -15.87 22.45 -5.01
N LEU A 446 -15.85 21.11 -4.88
CA LEU A 446 -15.39 20.23 -5.95
C LEU A 446 -16.38 20.28 -7.11
N VAL A 447 -15.83 20.31 -8.32
CA VAL A 447 -16.63 20.23 -9.55
C VAL A 447 -16.25 18.99 -10.36
N LEU A 448 -17.26 18.36 -10.94
CA LEU A 448 -17.17 17.13 -11.70
C LEU A 448 -17.95 17.26 -13.02
N PRO A 449 -17.54 16.50 -14.05
CA PRO A 449 -18.31 16.43 -15.28
C PRO A 449 -19.64 15.74 -15.03
N VAL A 450 -20.68 16.17 -15.76
CA VAL A 450 -22.00 15.53 -15.72
C VAL A 450 -21.99 14.35 -16.68
N LEU A 451 -22.26 13.15 -16.17
CA LEU A 451 -22.51 11.99 -17.02
C LEU A 451 -23.99 12.00 -17.45
N ASP A 452 -24.29 12.72 -18.55
CA ASP A 452 -25.65 13.02 -19.00
C ASP A 452 -26.24 11.95 -19.95
N ARG A 453 -27.21 12.31 -20.83
CA ARG A 453 -27.86 11.35 -21.73
C ARG A 453 -26.90 10.72 -22.75
N GLU A 454 -25.94 11.48 -23.27
CA GLU A 454 -25.02 10.98 -24.30
C GLU A 454 -23.99 10.03 -23.66
N ASP A 455 -23.49 10.38 -22.48
CA ASP A 455 -22.53 9.58 -21.73
C ASP A 455 -23.15 8.53 -20.80
N ARG A 456 -24.48 8.44 -20.70
CA ARG A 456 -25.16 7.50 -19.80
C ARG A 456 -24.76 6.05 -20.04
N VAL A 457 -24.61 5.66 -21.30
CA VAL A 457 -24.22 4.30 -21.69
C VAL A 457 -22.78 4.03 -21.23
N LEU A 458 -21.90 5.01 -21.37
CA LEU A 458 -20.51 4.93 -20.93
C LEU A 458 -20.42 4.86 -19.40
N ALA A 459 -21.15 5.71 -18.69
CA ALA A 459 -21.22 5.72 -17.23
C ALA A 459 -21.71 4.38 -16.66
N ASN A 460 -22.78 3.81 -17.23
CA ASN A 460 -23.27 2.49 -16.83
C ASN A 460 -22.23 1.40 -17.09
N ARG A 461 -21.51 1.48 -18.22
CA ARG A 461 -20.44 0.53 -18.55
C ARG A 461 -19.32 0.59 -17.54
N TRP A 462 -18.80 1.77 -17.23
CA TRP A 462 -17.75 1.95 -16.22
C TRP A 462 -18.19 1.51 -14.83
N HIS A 463 -19.42 1.84 -14.45
CA HIS A 463 -19.99 1.41 -13.18
C HIS A 463 -20.02 -0.12 -13.06
N ASN A 464 -20.59 -0.81 -14.06
CA ASN A 464 -20.70 -2.26 -14.03
C ASN A 464 -19.33 -2.94 -14.12
N GLN A 465 -18.43 -2.45 -14.99
CA GLN A 465 -17.07 -2.96 -15.09
C GLN A 465 -16.29 -2.83 -13.77
N LEU A 466 -16.43 -1.71 -13.06
CA LEU A 466 -15.82 -1.54 -11.75
C LEU A 466 -16.34 -2.60 -10.76
N LEU A 467 -17.66 -2.76 -10.66
CA LEU A 467 -18.26 -3.72 -9.73
C LEU A 467 -17.85 -5.17 -10.06
N GLU A 468 -17.82 -5.54 -11.34
CA GLU A 468 -17.36 -6.86 -11.79
C GLU A 468 -15.90 -7.11 -11.39
N LEU A 469 -15.02 -6.13 -11.58
CA LEU A 469 -13.60 -6.25 -11.20
C LEU A 469 -13.41 -6.36 -9.68
N LEU A 470 -14.16 -5.59 -8.89
CA LEU A 470 -14.10 -5.67 -7.43
C LEU A 470 -14.67 -7.00 -6.90
N GLU A 471 -15.72 -7.54 -7.53
CA GLU A 471 -16.22 -8.89 -7.26
C GLU A 471 -15.14 -9.95 -7.56
N GLU A 472 -14.53 -9.90 -8.75
CA GLU A 472 -13.46 -10.82 -9.16
C GLU A 472 -12.31 -10.81 -8.14
N LYS A 473 -11.87 -9.61 -7.71
CA LYS A 473 -10.84 -9.45 -6.67
C LYS A 473 -11.27 -10.11 -5.36
N THR A 474 -12.46 -9.79 -4.85
CA THR A 474 -12.97 -10.32 -3.58
C THR A 474 -13.05 -11.84 -3.60
N GLN A 475 -13.60 -12.42 -4.68
CA GLN A 475 -13.72 -13.87 -4.83
C GLN A 475 -12.35 -14.57 -4.90
N ALA A 476 -11.39 -13.98 -5.61
CA ALA A 476 -10.02 -14.51 -5.66
C ALA A 476 -9.36 -14.50 -4.27
N GLN A 477 -9.49 -13.40 -3.52
CA GLN A 477 -8.93 -13.28 -2.17
C GLN A 477 -9.54 -14.28 -1.18
N LEU A 478 -10.86 -14.50 -1.24
CA LEU A 478 -11.55 -15.50 -0.42
C LEU A 478 -11.06 -16.92 -0.72
N LYS A 479 -10.93 -17.28 -2.01
CA LYS A 479 -10.42 -18.59 -2.43
C LYS A 479 -8.98 -18.80 -2.01
N MET A 480 -8.12 -17.78 -2.17
CA MET A 480 -6.72 -17.84 -1.72
C MET A 480 -6.61 -18.03 -0.21
N SER A 481 -7.48 -17.39 0.56
CA SER A 481 -7.49 -17.51 2.03
C SER A 481 -7.84 -18.94 2.46
N ARG A 482 -8.83 -19.57 1.83
CA ARG A 482 -9.17 -21.00 2.07
C ARG A 482 -8.02 -21.92 1.67
N LEU A 483 -7.40 -21.69 0.51
CA LEU A 483 -6.28 -22.50 0.02
C LEU A 483 -5.09 -22.51 0.99
N LYS A 484 -4.86 -21.40 1.71
CA LYS A 484 -3.80 -21.32 2.74
C LYS A 484 -4.04 -22.29 3.91
N GLU A 485 -5.28 -22.65 4.20
CA GLU A 485 -5.63 -23.65 5.24
C GLU A 485 -5.19 -25.06 4.80
N ASP A 486 -5.42 -25.40 3.53
CA ASP A 486 -4.97 -26.67 2.93
C ASP A 486 -3.43 -26.75 2.85
N MET A 487 -2.80 -25.64 2.47
CA MET A 487 -1.33 -25.49 2.45
C MET A 487 -0.75 -25.71 3.86
N PHE A 488 -1.46 -25.29 4.91
CA PHE A 488 -1.03 -25.44 6.29
C PHE A 488 -1.00 -26.91 6.72
N ALA A 489 -2.01 -27.69 6.31
CA ALA A 489 -2.07 -29.11 6.61
C ALA A 489 -0.86 -29.88 6.03
N ILE A 490 -0.38 -29.50 4.84
CA ILE A 490 0.84 -30.07 4.25
C ILE A 490 2.08 -29.56 4.97
N PHE A 491 2.14 -28.26 5.28
CA PHE A 491 3.26 -27.68 6.01
C PHE A 491 3.52 -28.40 7.34
N ARG A 492 2.48 -28.72 8.11
CA ARG A 492 2.61 -29.45 9.39
C ARG A 492 3.16 -30.86 9.25
N LYS A 493 2.95 -31.53 8.10
CA LYS A 493 3.51 -32.87 7.85
C LYS A 493 5.02 -32.82 7.62
N VAL A 494 5.51 -31.75 6.99
CA VAL A 494 6.94 -31.54 6.73
C VAL A 494 7.66 -30.91 7.93
N HIS A 495 6.94 -30.08 8.69
CA HIS A 495 7.43 -29.37 9.88
C HIS A 495 6.65 -29.84 11.12
N PRO A 496 6.93 -31.04 11.66
CA PRO A 496 6.29 -31.52 12.87
C PRO A 496 6.77 -30.67 14.06
N VAL A 497 6.04 -29.59 14.34
CA VAL A 497 6.27 -28.79 15.55
C VAL A 497 5.82 -29.64 16.75
N SER A 498 6.67 -29.75 17.77
CA SER A 498 6.25 -30.34 19.05
C SER A 498 5.23 -29.40 19.70
N ASP A 499 4.04 -29.90 20.05
CA ASP A 499 2.94 -29.13 20.69
C ASP A 499 3.28 -28.61 22.13
N VAL A 500 4.56 -28.37 22.46
CA VAL A 500 5.02 -28.09 23.83
C VAL A 500 4.94 -26.60 24.20
N ALA A 501 4.63 -25.70 23.27
CA ALA A 501 4.48 -24.26 23.56
C ALA A 501 3.08 -23.76 23.21
N GLY A 502 2.09 -24.10 24.04
CA GLY A 502 0.70 -23.71 23.82
C GLY A 502 -0.18 -23.82 25.06
N GLU A 503 0.14 -23.06 26.12
CA GLU A 503 -0.80 -22.33 26.99
C GLU A 503 -0.04 -21.77 28.20
N PRO A 504 -0.06 -20.46 28.47
CA PRO A 504 0.27 -19.98 29.81
C PRO A 504 -0.84 -20.53 30.73
N LYS A 505 -0.52 -21.58 31.51
CA LYS A 505 -1.39 -22.05 32.58
C LYS A 505 -1.71 -20.84 33.45
N LYS A 506 -2.98 -20.39 33.39
CA LYS A 506 -3.54 -19.44 34.36
C LYS A 506 -3.14 -19.93 35.75
N GLY A 507 -2.52 -19.02 36.52
CA GLY A 507 -2.04 -19.30 37.86
C GLY A 507 -3.09 -20.05 38.66
N ARG A 508 -2.75 -21.26 39.07
CA ARG A 508 -3.41 -21.90 40.20
C ARG A 508 -3.03 -21.07 41.41
N GLU A 509 -3.99 -20.31 41.93
CA GLU A 509 -3.93 -19.78 43.29
C GLU A 509 -3.68 -20.96 44.24
N SER A 510 -2.46 -21.03 44.78
CA SER A 510 -2.16 -21.86 45.92
C SER A 510 -2.83 -21.24 47.14
N LYS A 511 -4.01 -21.74 47.50
CA LYS A 511 -4.49 -21.69 48.89
C LYS A 511 -3.56 -22.58 49.70
N HIS A 512 -2.77 -21.98 50.58
CA HIS A 512 -2.32 -22.64 51.80
C HIS A 512 -2.88 -21.88 53.00
N ALA A 513 -3.50 -22.70 53.86
CA ALA A 513 -3.87 -22.40 55.23
C ALA A 513 -2.62 -22.26 56.11
#